data_AF-A0A2D5YMK1-F1
#
_entry.id   AF-A0A2D5YMK1-F1
#
_cell.length_a   1.000
_cell.length_b   1.000
_cell.length_c   1.000
_cell.angle_alpha   90.00
_cell.angle_beta   90.00
_cell.angle_gamma   90.00
#
_symmetry.space_group_name_H-M   'P 1'
#
loop_
_entity.id
_entity.type
_entity.pdbx_description
1 polymer ?
#
loop_
_entity_poly.entity_id
_entity_poly.type
_entity_poly.pdbx_seq_one_letter_code
_entity_poly.pdbx_strand_id
1 'polypeptide(L)'
;MNKIFFFTILFFISLNSFSFNEKNFPAIKFSNFLASEKLKDCKDVKSDRNISIDARMPGFSAHLVYTGKVRSISKKRLQLLKHFSTMINRKMHEDYKREIQVSESGMNYWLPIQEVTFDSFKKVAKASDEIEVFNRKLGCIFEENQPSIISIIISVRTK
;
A
#
# COMPACT_ATOMS: atom_id res chain seq x y z
N MET A 1 18.56 -35.05 53.56
CA MET A 1 18.17 -35.04 52.13
C MET A 1 17.49 -33.70 51.84
N ASN A 2 18.24 -32.70 51.37
CA ASN A 2 17.71 -31.37 51.06
C ASN A 2 17.63 -31.18 49.55
N LYS A 3 16.43 -30.86 49.05
CA LYS A 3 16.18 -30.58 47.62
C LYS A 3 16.58 -29.13 47.32
N ILE A 4 17.54 -28.97 46.41
CA ILE A 4 17.98 -27.69 45.85
C ILE A 4 16.98 -27.32 44.74
N PHE A 5 16.32 -26.17 44.88
CA PHE A 5 15.49 -25.57 43.83
C PHE A 5 16.39 -24.76 42.89
N PHE A 6 16.54 -25.23 41.65
CA PHE A 6 17.16 -24.46 40.57
C PHE A 6 16.11 -23.51 39.97
N PHE A 7 16.27 -22.20 40.23
CA PHE A 7 15.50 -21.14 39.57
C PHE A 7 16.27 -20.70 38.33
N THR A 8 15.96 -21.29 37.18
CA THR A 8 16.51 -20.85 35.88
C THR A 8 15.69 -19.67 35.38
N ILE A 9 16.17 -18.45 35.62
CA ILE A 9 15.61 -17.23 35.02
C ILE A 9 16.05 -17.19 33.55
N LEU A 10 15.14 -17.51 32.63
CA LEU A 10 15.33 -17.29 31.21
C LEU A 10 15.22 -15.79 30.91
N PHE A 11 16.38 -15.18 30.64
CA PHE A 11 16.50 -13.82 30.12
C PHE A 11 16.05 -13.81 28.65
N PHE A 12 14.78 -13.52 28.38
CA PHE A 12 14.31 -13.17 27.05
C PHE A 12 14.84 -11.77 26.70
N ILE A 13 16.00 -11.70 26.06
CA ILE A 13 16.43 -10.49 25.36
C ILE A 13 15.52 -10.36 24.13
N SER A 14 14.42 -9.62 24.29
CA SER A 14 13.68 -9.13 23.13
C SER A 14 14.57 -8.12 22.41
N LEU A 15 15.28 -8.58 21.39
CA LEU A 15 15.78 -7.72 20.32
C LEU A 15 14.55 -7.05 19.70
N ASN A 16 14.19 -5.87 20.23
CA ASN A 16 13.35 -4.93 19.52
C ASN A 16 14.16 -4.46 18.31
N SER A 17 14.16 -5.26 17.25
CA SER A 17 14.39 -4.75 15.92
C SER A 17 13.32 -3.68 15.70
N PHE A 18 13.72 -2.42 15.88
CA PHE A 18 12.93 -1.26 15.52
C PHE A 18 12.71 -1.33 14.01
N SER A 19 11.66 -2.06 13.62
CA SER A 19 11.25 -2.20 12.23
C SER A 19 10.69 -0.85 11.82
N PHE A 20 11.33 -0.25 10.82
CA PHE A 20 10.89 0.99 10.20
C PHE A 20 9.44 0.81 9.75
N ASN A 21 8.52 1.61 10.31
CA ASN A 21 7.09 1.39 10.22
C ASN A 21 6.55 1.88 8.86
N GLU A 22 6.79 1.14 7.78
CA GLU A 22 6.22 1.39 6.43
C GLU A 22 4.73 1.00 6.36
N LYS A 23 3.91 1.62 7.20
CA LYS A 23 2.57 1.14 7.55
C LYS A 23 1.50 1.18 6.45
N ASN A 24 1.82 1.56 5.20
CA ASN A 24 0.80 1.89 4.20
C ASN A 24 1.02 1.39 2.76
N PHE A 25 1.83 0.35 2.50
CA PHE A 25 1.87 -0.31 1.17
C PHE A 25 2.45 -1.74 1.24
N PRO A 26 2.06 -2.74 0.39
CA PRO A 26 2.58 -4.11 0.45
C PRO A 26 4.11 -4.13 0.43
N ALA A 27 4.72 -4.41 1.58
CA ALA A 27 6.09 -4.03 1.88
C ALA A 27 7.11 -5.11 1.50
N ILE A 28 6.76 -6.39 1.42
CA ILE A 28 7.82 -7.42 1.34
C ILE A 28 8.44 -7.50 -0.06
N LYS A 29 7.64 -7.49 -1.13
CA LYS A 29 8.17 -7.42 -2.50
C LYS A 29 8.56 -6.01 -2.92
N PHE A 30 7.91 -5.00 -2.34
CA PHE A 30 8.16 -3.60 -2.65
C PHE A 30 9.38 -3.04 -1.93
N SER A 31 9.68 -3.51 -0.71
CA SER A 31 10.86 -3.07 0.05
C SER A 31 12.15 -3.40 -0.69
N ASN A 32 12.26 -4.51 -1.41
CA ASN A 32 13.46 -4.79 -2.19
C ASN A 32 13.64 -3.79 -3.36
N PHE A 33 12.54 -3.38 -4.01
CA PHE A 33 12.54 -2.37 -5.08
C PHE A 33 12.75 -0.94 -4.53
N LEU A 34 12.10 -0.57 -3.43
CA LEU A 34 12.26 0.72 -2.74
C LEU A 34 13.58 0.85 -1.97
N ALA A 35 14.14 -0.25 -1.48
CA ALA A 35 15.45 -0.26 -0.82
C ALA A 35 16.56 -0.12 -1.86
N SER A 36 16.37 -0.64 -3.08
CA SER A 36 17.28 -0.40 -4.20
C SER A 36 17.09 0.99 -4.82
N GLU A 37 15.86 1.43 -5.04
CA GLU A 37 15.49 2.79 -5.45
C GLU A 37 15.14 3.61 -4.22
N LYS A 38 16.16 3.97 -3.44
CA LYS A 38 16.01 4.76 -2.21
C LYS A 38 14.91 5.80 -2.36
N LEU A 39 14.10 5.94 -1.30
CA LEU A 39 13.29 7.08 -0.86
C LEU A 39 13.90 8.49 -1.05
N LYS A 40 15.09 8.63 -1.63
CA LYS A 40 15.67 9.87 -2.17
C LYS A 40 14.66 10.63 -3.02
N ASP A 41 13.92 9.96 -3.90
CA ASP A 41 12.96 10.65 -4.79
C ASP A 41 11.69 11.19 -4.12
N CYS A 42 11.33 10.72 -2.91
CA CYS A 42 10.28 11.38 -2.15
C CYS A 42 10.88 12.51 -1.26
N LYS A 43 12.12 12.37 -0.73
CA LYS A 43 12.76 13.39 0.13
C LYS A 43 13.37 14.58 -0.61
N ASP A 44 13.81 14.40 -1.85
CA ASP A 44 14.50 15.44 -2.64
C ASP A 44 13.54 16.33 -3.45
N VAL A 45 12.24 15.99 -3.46
CA VAL A 45 11.20 16.82 -4.08
C VAL A 45 10.83 17.94 -3.10
N LYS A 46 11.60 19.03 -3.14
CA LYS A 46 11.20 20.36 -2.65
C LYS A 46 10.03 20.89 -3.48
N SER A 47 8.89 20.21 -3.45
CA SER A 47 7.64 20.72 -3.98
C SER A 47 6.94 21.46 -2.85
N ASP A 48 6.58 22.72 -3.08
CA ASP A 48 5.81 23.62 -2.21
C ASP A 48 4.47 23.03 -1.69
N ARG A 49 4.15 21.77 -1.96
CA ARG A 49 2.82 21.18 -1.79
C ARG A 49 2.82 19.72 -1.35
N ASN A 50 3.67 19.27 -0.41
CA ASN A 50 3.57 17.95 0.28
C ASN A 50 3.35 16.70 -0.60
N ILE A 51 3.56 16.77 -1.91
CA ILE A 51 3.19 15.75 -2.90
C ILE A 51 4.37 15.58 -3.86
N SER A 52 4.86 14.35 -3.97
CA SER A 52 5.79 13.92 -5.01
C SER A 52 5.09 12.88 -5.89
N ILE A 53 5.20 13.02 -7.20
CA ILE A 53 4.60 12.11 -8.18
C ILE A 53 5.68 11.66 -9.14
N ASP A 54 5.80 10.35 -9.34
CA ASP A 54 6.67 9.75 -10.36
C ASP A 54 5.85 8.89 -11.31
N ALA A 55 5.53 9.45 -12.46
CA ALA A 55 4.79 8.76 -13.52
C ALA A 55 5.64 7.77 -14.32
N ARG A 56 6.97 7.74 -14.12
CA ARG A 56 7.90 6.85 -14.84
C ARG A 56 7.94 5.45 -14.24
N MET A 57 7.42 5.27 -13.03
CA MET A 57 7.43 3.96 -12.39
C MET A 57 6.65 2.92 -13.21
N PRO A 58 7.27 1.77 -13.54
CA PRO A 58 6.60 0.70 -14.26
C PRO A 58 5.46 0.14 -13.42
N GLY A 59 4.45 -0.41 -14.12
CA GLY A 59 3.43 -1.22 -13.46
C GLY A 59 4.05 -2.49 -12.88
N PHE A 60 3.49 -2.99 -11.79
CA PHE A 60 3.93 -4.24 -11.15
C PHE A 60 2.71 -5.07 -10.74
N SER A 61 2.90 -6.37 -10.57
CA SER A 61 1.88 -7.26 -10.00
C SER A 61 2.23 -7.71 -8.59
N ALA A 62 1.20 -7.92 -7.78
CA ALA A 62 1.32 -8.49 -6.43
C ALA A 62 0.21 -9.52 -6.20
N HIS A 63 0.53 -10.59 -5.46
CA HIS A 63 -0.47 -11.55 -4.99
C HIS A 63 -0.92 -11.14 -3.60
N LEU A 64 -2.20 -10.85 -3.45
CA LEU A 64 -2.79 -10.32 -2.23
C LEU A 64 -4.06 -11.12 -1.91
N VAL A 65 -4.52 -11.07 -0.66
CA VAL A 65 -5.80 -11.67 -0.25
C VAL A 65 -6.86 -10.59 -0.19
N TYR A 66 -7.96 -10.72 -0.93
CA TYR A 66 -9.08 -9.78 -0.82
C TYR A 66 -9.85 -10.01 0.48
N THR A 67 -10.07 -8.96 1.30
CA THR A 67 -10.75 -9.16 2.60
C THR A 67 -12.27 -9.08 2.52
N GLY A 68 -12.84 -8.79 1.35
CA GLY A 68 -14.28 -8.54 1.19
C GLY A 68 -14.71 -7.12 1.56
N LYS A 69 -13.84 -6.31 2.19
CA LYS A 69 -14.22 -4.96 2.62
C LYS A 69 -14.01 -3.93 1.50
N VAL A 70 -14.99 -3.05 1.38
CA VAL A 70 -15.01 -1.94 0.42
C VAL A 70 -15.36 -0.67 1.16
N ARG A 71 -14.72 0.45 0.80
CA ARG A 71 -15.09 1.78 1.31
C ARG A 71 -15.04 2.82 0.21
N SER A 72 -15.63 3.97 0.46
CA SER A 72 -15.46 5.14 -0.40
C SER A 72 -14.03 5.65 -0.35
N ILE A 73 -13.51 6.13 -1.48
CA ILE A 73 -12.19 6.73 -1.53
C ILE A 73 -12.10 7.93 -0.58
N SER A 74 -10.98 8.05 0.13
CA SER A 74 -10.79 9.18 1.06
C SER A 74 -10.61 10.49 0.30
N LYS A 75 -11.05 11.61 0.87
CA LYS A 75 -10.87 12.95 0.28
C LYS A 75 -9.40 13.24 -0.07
N LYS A 76 -8.48 12.81 0.79
CA LYS A 76 -7.03 12.96 0.62
C LYS A 76 -6.50 12.21 -0.61
N ARG A 77 -6.86 10.92 -0.77
CA ARG A 77 -6.46 10.15 -1.96
C ARG A 77 -7.11 10.68 -3.23
N LEU A 78 -8.35 11.12 -3.16
CA LEU A 78 -9.02 11.77 -4.28
C LEU A 78 -8.29 13.06 -4.70
N GLN A 79 -7.79 13.85 -3.76
CA GLN A 79 -7.00 15.05 -4.06
C GLN A 79 -5.67 14.71 -4.76
N LEU A 80 -4.99 13.62 -4.38
CA LEU A 80 -3.81 13.16 -5.12
C LEU A 80 -4.19 12.71 -6.52
N LEU A 81 -5.23 11.90 -6.66
CA LEU A 81 -5.69 11.45 -7.98
C LEU A 81 -6.04 12.62 -8.88
N LYS A 82 -6.58 13.72 -8.34
CA LYS A 82 -6.80 14.98 -9.07
C LYS A 82 -5.48 15.61 -9.52
N HIS A 83 -4.48 15.71 -8.65
CA HIS A 83 -3.16 16.24 -9.04
C HIS A 83 -2.52 15.38 -10.14
N PHE A 84 -2.55 14.06 -9.97
CA PHE A 84 -2.06 13.12 -10.98
C PHE A 84 -2.81 13.27 -12.31
N SER A 85 -4.15 13.34 -12.25
CA SER A 85 -5.03 13.56 -13.40
C SER A 85 -4.64 14.82 -14.19
N THR A 86 -4.37 15.93 -13.50
CA THR A 86 -3.94 17.19 -14.14
C THR A 86 -2.62 17.02 -14.88
N MET A 87 -1.64 16.34 -14.28
CA MET A 87 -0.33 16.17 -14.91
C MET A 87 -0.36 15.29 -16.16
N ILE A 88 -1.22 14.27 -16.19
CA ILE A 88 -1.39 13.43 -17.37
C ILE A 88 -2.46 13.95 -18.34
N ASN A 89 -3.01 15.15 -18.08
CA ASN A 89 -4.10 15.77 -18.85
C ASN A 89 -5.29 14.82 -19.11
N ARG A 90 -5.71 14.06 -18.07
CA ARG A 90 -6.82 13.10 -18.14
C ARG A 90 -7.60 13.12 -16.85
N LYS A 91 -8.93 13.14 -16.91
CA LYS A 91 -9.85 13.18 -15.74
C LYS A 91 -9.97 11.83 -14.99
N MET A 92 -8.86 11.15 -14.78
CA MET A 92 -8.82 9.80 -14.21
C MET A 92 -9.45 9.73 -12.80
N HIS A 93 -9.35 10.78 -12.00
CA HIS A 93 -9.93 10.83 -10.66
C HIS A 93 -11.46 10.62 -10.61
N GLU A 94 -12.18 10.84 -11.71
CA GLU A 94 -13.63 10.60 -11.80
C GLU A 94 -13.95 9.09 -11.80
N ASP A 95 -13.00 8.28 -12.25
CA ASP A 95 -13.12 6.82 -12.37
C ASP A 95 -12.86 6.10 -11.03
N TYR A 96 -12.34 6.78 -10.01
CA TYR A 96 -11.99 6.19 -8.72
C TYR A 96 -12.92 6.70 -7.62
N LYS A 97 -13.91 5.91 -7.24
CA LYS A 97 -14.84 6.25 -6.15
C LYS A 97 -14.69 5.36 -4.94
N ARG A 98 -14.04 4.20 -5.09
CA ARG A 98 -13.95 3.15 -4.06
C ARG A 98 -12.53 2.66 -3.85
N GLU A 99 -12.36 2.04 -2.69
CA GLU A 99 -11.18 1.30 -2.30
C GLU A 99 -11.58 -0.09 -1.83
N ILE A 100 -10.79 -1.09 -2.21
CA ILE A 100 -10.89 -2.44 -1.67
C ILE A 100 -9.82 -2.65 -0.61
N GLN A 101 -10.14 -3.41 0.43
CA GLN A 101 -9.13 -3.84 1.40
C GLN A 101 -8.54 -5.18 0.97
N VAL A 102 -7.22 -5.24 1.00
CA VAL A 102 -6.43 -6.43 0.68
C VAL A 102 -5.44 -6.70 1.81
N SER A 103 -5.00 -7.95 1.96
CA SER A 103 -4.01 -8.35 2.95
C SER A 103 -2.79 -9.02 2.31
N GLU A 104 -1.62 -8.74 2.87
CA GLU A 104 -0.36 -9.43 2.60
C GLU A 104 0.34 -9.65 3.95
N SER A 105 0.70 -10.89 4.26
CA SER A 105 1.44 -11.22 5.50
C SER A 105 0.83 -10.63 6.78
N GLY A 106 -0.49 -10.64 6.90
CA GLY A 106 -1.22 -10.13 8.06
C GLY A 106 -1.36 -8.60 8.13
N MET A 107 -0.73 -7.86 7.22
CA MET A 107 -0.93 -6.42 7.07
C MET A 107 -2.10 -6.15 6.12
N ASN A 108 -2.88 -5.10 6.40
CA ASN A 108 -4.05 -4.73 5.61
C ASN A 108 -3.83 -3.39 4.90
N TYR A 109 -4.21 -3.34 3.63
CA TYR A 109 -4.03 -2.18 2.76
C TYR A 109 -5.35 -1.80 2.11
N TRP A 110 -5.58 -0.50 1.94
CA TRP A 110 -6.70 0.02 1.18
C TRP A 110 -6.20 0.53 -0.16
N LEU A 111 -6.61 -0.14 -1.24
CA LEU A 111 -6.17 0.16 -2.59
C LEU A 111 -7.32 0.78 -3.41
N PRO A 112 -7.12 1.98 -4.01
CA PRO A 112 -8.06 2.55 -4.96
C PRO A 112 -8.23 1.66 -6.18
N ILE A 113 -9.49 1.48 -6.60
CA ILE A 113 -9.87 0.70 -7.77
C ILE A 113 -10.75 1.54 -8.70
N GLN A 114 -10.58 1.40 -10.01
CA GLN A 114 -11.47 2.03 -10.99
C GLN A 114 -12.86 1.41 -10.90
N GLU A 115 -13.93 2.20 -11.02
CA GLU A 115 -15.31 1.72 -10.90
C GLU A 115 -15.62 0.60 -11.91
N VAL A 116 -15.17 0.72 -13.16
CA VAL A 116 -15.36 -0.33 -14.19
C VAL A 116 -14.70 -1.66 -13.79
N THR A 117 -13.47 -1.57 -13.26
CA THR A 117 -12.73 -2.74 -12.76
C THR A 117 -13.42 -3.33 -11.54
N PHE A 118 -13.87 -2.49 -10.61
CA PHE A 118 -14.61 -2.91 -9.42
C PHE A 118 -15.93 -3.60 -9.76
N ASP A 119 -16.69 -3.09 -10.73
CA ASP A 119 -17.98 -3.65 -11.14
C ASP A 119 -17.86 -5.06 -11.73
N SER A 120 -16.74 -5.34 -12.40
CA SER A 120 -16.42 -6.69 -12.89
C SER A 120 -15.88 -7.57 -11.77
N PHE A 121 -14.95 -7.04 -10.98
CA PHE A 121 -14.32 -7.75 -9.86
C PHE A 121 -15.32 -8.22 -8.81
N LYS A 122 -16.26 -7.37 -8.38
CA LYS A 122 -17.22 -7.68 -7.32
C LYS A 122 -18.20 -8.82 -7.65
N LYS A 123 -18.32 -9.18 -8.93
CA LYS A 123 -19.19 -10.28 -9.39
C LYS A 123 -18.54 -11.64 -9.20
N VAL A 124 -17.20 -11.68 -9.19
CA VAL A 124 -16.44 -12.93 -9.20
C VAL A 124 -15.64 -13.15 -7.92
N ALA A 125 -15.17 -12.07 -7.29
CA ALA A 125 -14.33 -12.14 -6.11
C ALA A 125 -15.15 -12.27 -4.81
N LYS A 126 -14.69 -13.15 -3.92
CA LYS A 126 -15.20 -13.39 -2.58
C LYS A 126 -14.15 -12.99 -1.54
N ALA A 127 -14.62 -12.76 -0.32
CA ALA A 127 -13.71 -12.54 0.80
C ALA A 127 -12.79 -13.76 0.97
N SER A 128 -11.52 -13.50 1.29
CA SER A 128 -10.42 -14.46 1.41
C SER A 128 -9.90 -15.04 0.08
N ASP A 129 -10.40 -14.61 -1.07
CA ASP A 129 -9.82 -15.01 -2.36
C ASP A 129 -8.40 -14.46 -2.53
N GLU A 130 -7.50 -15.29 -3.04
CA GLU A 130 -6.23 -14.82 -3.59
C GLU A 130 -6.49 -14.08 -4.91
N ILE A 131 -5.94 -12.87 -5.00
CA ILE A 131 -6.06 -12.02 -6.17
C ILE A 131 -4.66 -11.58 -6.64
N GLU A 132 -4.48 -11.54 -7.95
CA GLU A 132 -3.34 -10.86 -8.55
C GLU A 132 -3.75 -9.43 -8.90
N VAL A 133 -3.07 -8.46 -8.30
CA VAL A 133 -3.34 -7.04 -8.49
C VAL A 133 -2.21 -6.42 -9.30
N PHE A 134 -2.55 -5.86 -10.46
CA PHE A 134 -1.66 -5.07 -11.29
C PHE A 134 -1.79 -3.60 -10.89
N ASN A 135 -0.74 -3.04 -10.34
CA ASN A 135 -0.70 -1.70 -9.77
C ASN A 135 0.30 -0.81 -10.48
N ARG A 136 0.09 0.51 -10.39
CA ARG A 136 1.12 1.52 -10.67
C ARG A 136 1.22 2.46 -9.49
N LYS A 137 2.46 2.70 -9.03
CA LYS A 137 2.73 3.75 -8.04
C LYS A 137 2.55 5.11 -8.72
N LEU A 138 1.79 5.98 -8.08
CA LEU A 138 1.61 7.35 -8.53
C LEU A 138 2.57 8.29 -7.82
N GLY A 139 2.86 8.05 -6.54
CA GLY A 139 3.67 9.00 -5.76
C GLY A 139 3.58 8.81 -4.25
N CYS A 140 3.99 9.85 -3.53
CA CYS A 140 3.98 9.97 -2.08
C CYS A 140 3.23 11.27 -1.66
N ILE A 141 2.44 11.20 -0.59
CA ILE A 141 1.99 12.37 0.19
C ILE A 141 2.79 12.41 1.48
N PHE A 142 3.25 13.58 1.91
CA PHE A 142 3.85 13.77 3.23
C PHE A 142 2.81 14.27 4.23
N GLU A 143 2.52 13.48 5.26
CA GLU A 143 1.68 13.88 6.39
C GLU A 143 2.51 13.86 7.66
N GLU A 144 2.63 14.99 8.37
CA GLU A 144 3.39 15.07 9.63
C GLU A 144 4.83 14.50 9.50
N ASN A 145 5.46 14.73 8.33
CA ASN A 145 6.76 14.17 7.92
C ASN A 145 6.79 12.65 7.67
N GLN A 146 5.64 11.99 7.57
CA GLN A 146 5.50 10.58 7.21
C GLN A 146 4.99 10.41 5.77
N PRO A 147 5.73 9.74 4.89
CA PRO A 147 5.29 9.49 3.53
C PRO A 147 4.19 8.42 3.49
N SER A 148 3.09 8.74 2.83
CA SER A 148 2.03 7.81 2.43
C SER A 148 2.11 7.55 0.93
N ILE A 149 2.47 6.33 0.55
CA ILE A 149 2.53 5.91 -0.85
C ILE A 149 1.11 5.76 -1.39
N ILE A 150 0.90 6.22 -2.62
CA ILE A 150 -0.34 5.96 -3.35
C ILE A 150 0.01 5.14 -4.59
N SER A 151 -0.64 3.99 -4.67
CA SER A 151 -0.71 3.18 -5.88
C SER A 151 -2.16 2.97 -6.26
N ILE A 152 -2.40 2.81 -7.55
CA ILE A 152 -3.71 2.53 -8.11
C ILE A 152 -3.75 1.13 -8.68
N ILE A 153 -4.90 0.47 -8.54
CA ILE A 153 -5.19 -0.76 -9.25
C ILE A 153 -5.52 -0.40 -10.71
N ILE A 154 -4.81 -1.03 -11.63
CA ILE A 154 -5.07 -0.98 -13.07
C ILE A 154 -5.92 -2.18 -13.48
N SER A 155 -5.59 -3.36 -12.95
CA SER A 155 -6.32 -4.60 -13.21
C SER A 155 -6.23 -5.52 -12.00
N VAL A 156 -7.22 -6.39 -11.83
CA VAL A 156 -7.25 -7.43 -10.81
C VAL A 156 -7.74 -8.73 -11.42
N ARG A 157 -7.12 -9.84 -11.04
CA ARG A 157 -7.52 -11.20 -11.44
C ARG A 157 -7.73 -12.05 -10.19
N THR A 158 -8.82 -12.79 -10.16
CA THR A 158 -9.04 -13.87 -9.19
C THR A 158 -8.29 -15.11 -9.67
N LYS A 159 -7.63 -15.84 -8.77
CA LYS A 159 -7.07 -17.16 -9.08
C LYS A 159 -8.12 -18.26 -9.01
#